data_AF-A0A7C3NWL0-F1
#
_entry.id   AF-A0A7C3NWL0-F1
#
_cell.length_a   1.000
_cell.length_b   1.000
_cell.length_c   1.000
_cell.angle_alpha   90.00
_cell.angle_beta   90.00
_cell.angle_gamma   90.00
#
_symmetry.space_group_name_H-M   'P 1'
#
loop_
_entity.id
_entity.type
_entity.pdbx_description
1 polymer ?
#
loop_
_entity_poly.entity_id
_entity_poly.type
_entity_poly.pdbx_seq_one_letter_code
_entity_poly.pdbx_strand_id
1 'polypeptide(L)'
;MNPAAILRDWFRVLRPGGRCLIEWFPYKGPWGPHMESLIPIPWAHVLFGERAMFRCAGLIYDLPDFIPRHWDLDEQGRKKPNKWRAWSSFDEQGYINKLDLKTFRALARLAGFQIVRLEQHGFGGAAVRRGLSRALMHTPFVGEYFVSFFRIELFRSSSLVG
;
A
#
# COMPACT_ATOMS: atom_id res chain seq x y z
N MET A 1 12.15 1.58 -0.32
CA MET A 1 11.91 0.17 -0.72
C MET A 1 12.22 -0.03 -2.22
N ASN A 2 12.67 -1.22 -2.66
CA ASN A 2 12.92 -1.56 -4.08
C ASN A 2 12.04 -2.75 -4.54
N PRO A 3 10.84 -2.51 -5.10
CA PRO A 3 9.91 -3.57 -5.51
C PRO A 3 10.47 -4.53 -6.58
N ALA A 4 11.35 -4.03 -7.46
CA ALA A 4 11.93 -4.85 -8.53
C ALA A 4 12.87 -5.93 -7.97
N ALA A 5 13.69 -5.57 -6.97
CA ALA A 5 14.57 -6.54 -6.30
C ALA A 5 13.76 -7.61 -5.57
N ILE A 6 12.71 -7.20 -4.85
CA ILE A 6 11.82 -8.10 -4.11
C ILE A 6 11.16 -9.11 -5.07
N LEU A 7 10.62 -8.66 -6.20
CA LEU A 7 9.99 -9.54 -7.18
C LEU A 7 10.98 -10.53 -7.80
N ARG A 8 12.22 -10.11 -8.09
CA ARG A 8 13.26 -11.04 -8.57
C ARG A 8 13.61 -12.11 -7.52
N ASP A 9 13.71 -11.72 -6.26
CA ASP A 9 13.95 -12.67 -5.18
C ASP A 9 12.78 -13.64 -5.01
N TRP A 10 11.54 -13.17 -5.08
CA TRP A 10 10.36 -14.03 -5.06
C TRP A 10 10.40 -15.04 -6.20
N PHE A 11 10.75 -14.62 -7.42
CA PHE A 11 10.85 -15.54 -8.56
C PHE A 11 11.94 -16.59 -8.33
N ARG A 12 13.11 -16.17 -7.83
CA ARG A 12 14.25 -17.04 -7.53
C ARG A 12 13.90 -18.13 -6.53
N VAL A 13 13.24 -17.78 -5.41
CA VAL A 13 12.94 -18.71 -4.32
C VAL A 13 11.72 -19.60 -4.59
N LEU A 14 10.77 -19.13 -5.39
CA LEU A 14 9.56 -19.89 -5.70
C LEU A 14 9.89 -21.04 -6.65
N ARG A 15 9.51 -22.28 -6.34
CA ARG A 15 9.75 -23.42 -7.25
C ARG A 15 9.10 -23.22 -8.64
N PRO A 16 9.61 -23.85 -9.72
CA PRO A 16 8.90 -23.91 -11.00
C PRO A 16 7.46 -24.43 -10.83
N GLY A 17 6.49 -23.79 -11.48
CA GLY A 17 5.06 -24.06 -11.28
C GLY A 17 4.48 -23.54 -9.96
N GLY A 18 5.26 -22.84 -9.14
CA GLY A 18 4.82 -22.24 -7.89
C GLY A 18 3.95 -21.00 -8.10
N ARG A 19 3.17 -20.67 -7.07
CA ARG A 19 2.25 -19.52 -7.04
C ARG A 19 2.56 -18.62 -5.83
N CYS A 20 2.39 -17.32 -6.01
CA CYS A 20 2.49 -16.32 -4.96
C CYS A 20 1.19 -15.52 -4.93
N LEU A 21 0.48 -15.57 -3.80
CA LEU A 21 -0.71 -14.75 -3.57
C LEU A 21 -0.28 -13.53 -2.75
N ILE A 22 -0.61 -12.34 -3.26
CA ILE A 22 -0.36 -11.08 -2.57
C ILE A 22 -1.64 -10.27 -2.44
N GLU A 23 -1.77 -9.62 -1.30
CA GLU A 23 -2.72 -8.54 -1.07
C GLU A 23 -1.93 -7.24 -0.94
N TRP A 24 -2.31 -6.22 -1.70
CA TRP A 24 -1.55 -4.98 -1.81
C TRP A 24 -2.48 -3.78 -1.95
N PHE A 25 -2.20 -2.73 -1.17
CA PHE A 25 -2.94 -1.48 -1.15
C PHE A 25 -2.26 -0.47 -2.08
N PRO A 26 -2.92 0.01 -3.15
CA PRO A 26 -2.31 0.97 -4.06
C PRO A 26 -2.04 2.29 -3.38
N TYR A 27 -0.92 2.93 -3.74
CA TYR A 27 -0.60 4.24 -3.18
C TYR A 27 -1.68 5.28 -3.49
N LYS A 28 -2.30 5.26 -4.68
CA LYS A 28 -3.38 6.18 -5.04
C LYS A 28 -4.71 5.90 -4.32
N GLY A 29 -4.85 4.72 -3.69
CA GLY A 29 -6.06 4.32 -2.99
C GLY A 29 -6.40 5.23 -1.82
N PRO A 30 -7.63 5.13 -1.29
CA PRO A 30 -8.15 5.98 -0.21
C PRO A 30 -7.33 5.88 1.08
N TRP A 31 -6.72 4.73 1.34
CA TRP A 31 -6.00 4.41 2.57
C TRP A 31 -4.50 4.21 2.34
N GLY A 32 -4.00 4.60 1.17
CA GLY A 32 -2.69 4.21 0.62
C GLY A 32 -1.54 4.13 1.63
N PRO A 33 -1.06 5.24 2.22
CA PRO A 33 -0.07 5.17 3.28
C PRO A 33 -0.71 4.68 4.57
N HIS A 34 0.03 3.87 5.34
CA HIS A 34 -0.34 3.32 6.65
C HIS A 34 -0.52 4.37 7.77
N MET A 35 -1.07 5.53 7.46
CA MET A 35 -1.38 6.63 8.37
C MET A 35 -2.87 6.74 8.67
N GLU A 36 -3.75 5.93 8.06
CA GLU A 36 -5.22 5.94 8.32
C GLU A 36 -5.53 5.86 9.82
N SER A 37 -4.79 5.02 10.55
CA SER A 37 -4.96 4.88 12.00
C SER A 37 -4.79 6.19 12.76
N LEU A 38 -3.98 7.13 12.25
CA LEU A 38 -3.69 8.42 12.86
C LEU A 38 -4.49 9.55 12.20
N ILE A 39 -4.65 9.51 10.88
CA ILE A 39 -5.36 10.49 10.06
C ILE A 39 -6.41 9.71 9.24
N PRO A 40 -7.63 9.50 9.79
CA PRO A 40 -8.66 8.66 9.19
C PRO A 40 -9.45 9.40 8.09
N ILE A 41 -8.73 10.06 7.18
CA ILE A 41 -9.30 10.83 6.07
C ILE A 41 -8.92 10.13 4.76
N PRO A 42 -9.90 9.67 3.96
CA PRO A 42 -9.62 9.11 2.64
C PRO A 42 -8.80 10.06 1.78
N TRP A 43 -7.78 9.53 1.09
CA TRP A 43 -6.91 10.26 0.17
C TRP A 43 -6.10 11.40 0.77
N ALA A 44 -5.89 11.44 2.10
CA ALA A 44 -5.17 12.53 2.75
C ALA A 44 -3.82 12.86 2.11
N HIS A 45 -3.05 11.84 1.69
CA HIS A 45 -1.76 12.01 1.00
C HIS A 45 -1.88 12.55 -0.42
N VAL A 46 -2.96 12.23 -1.13
CA VAL A 46 -3.21 12.74 -2.48
C VAL A 46 -3.67 14.20 -2.40
N LEU A 47 -4.59 14.49 -1.48
CA LEU A 47 -5.25 15.80 -1.39
C LEU A 47 -4.37 16.86 -0.72
N PHE A 48 -3.65 16.48 0.34
CA PHE A 48 -2.87 17.42 1.15
C PHE A 48 -1.35 17.27 0.99
N GLY A 49 -0.89 16.15 0.43
CA GLY A 49 0.53 15.86 0.27
C GLY A 49 1.21 15.37 1.56
N GLU A 50 2.37 14.74 1.40
CA GLU A 50 3.11 14.05 2.48
C GLU A 50 3.51 15.02 3.60
N ARG A 51 4.00 16.21 3.25
CA ARG A 51 4.45 17.21 4.24
C ARG A 51 3.32 17.65 5.19
N ALA A 52 2.11 17.86 4.65
CA ALA A 52 0.95 18.19 5.46
C ALA A 52 0.56 17.03 6.39
N MET A 53 0.63 15.79 5.88
CA MET A 53 0.36 14.60 6.68
C MET A 53 1.36 14.43 7.83
N PHE A 54 2.67 14.56 7.60
CA PHE A 54 3.67 14.44 8.66
C PHE A 54 3.52 15.54 9.72
N ARG A 55 3.22 16.77 9.31
CA ARG A 55 2.90 17.86 10.24
C ARG A 55 1.67 17.55 11.08
N CYS A 56 0.58 17.09 10.45
CA CYS A 56 -0.64 16.69 11.14
C CYS A 56 -0.38 15.53 12.12
N ALA A 57 0.36 14.51 11.68
CA ALA A 57 0.75 13.37 12.51
C ALA A 57 1.58 13.80 13.73
N GLY A 58 2.52 14.73 13.54
CA GLY A 58 3.29 15.32 14.62
C GLY A 58 2.40 16.02 15.64
N LEU A 59 1.45 16.85 15.20
CA LEU A 59 0.51 17.53 16.09
C LEU A 59 -0.39 16.55 16.85
N ILE A 60 -0.95 15.55 16.17
CA ILE A 60 -1.79 14.53 16.81
C ILE A 60 -1.00 13.75 17.85
N TYR A 61 0.24 13.37 17.54
CA TYR A 61 1.10 12.64 18.46
C TYR A 61 1.40 13.44 19.74
N ASP A 62 1.42 14.76 19.69
CA ASP A 62 1.70 15.61 20.86
C ASP A 62 0.45 15.96 21.68
N LEU A 63 -0.75 15.57 21.23
CA LEU A 63 -1.98 15.81 21.99
C LEU A 63 -1.94 15.06 23.34
N PRO A 64 -2.45 15.67 24.43
CA PRO A 64 -2.53 15.02 25.73
C PRO A 64 -3.42 13.76 25.70
N ASP A 65 -4.47 13.79 24.87
CA ASP A 65 -5.42 12.68 24.71
C ASP A 65 -4.95 11.60 23.73
N PHE A 66 -3.75 11.75 23.16
CA PHE A 66 -3.20 10.74 22.25
C PHE A 66 -2.84 9.47 23.02
N ILE A 67 -3.56 8.39 22.72
CA ILE A 67 -3.30 7.06 23.27
C ILE A 67 -2.18 6.39 22.44
N PRO A 68 -0.96 6.22 22.98
CA PRO A 68 0.14 5.61 22.24
C PRO A 68 -0.13 4.12 21.97
N ARG A 69 0.29 3.65 20.79
CA ARG A 69 0.21 2.24 20.42
C ARG A 69 1.44 1.49 20.92
N HIS A 70 1.42 0.16 20.90
CA HIS A 70 2.54 -0.63 21.42
C HIS A 70 3.90 -0.30 20.78
N TRP A 71 3.93 0.04 19.47
CA TRP A 71 5.17 0.46 18.80
C TRP A 71 5.61 1.90 19.13
N ASP A 72 4.74 2.70 19.73
CA ASP A 72 5.02 4.06 20.22
C ASP A 72 5.52 4.06 21.68
N LEU A 73 5.58 2.89 22.32
CA LEU A 73 6.08 2.70 23.68
C LEU A 73 7.50 2.12 23.68
N ASP A 74 8.31 2.49 24.67
CA ASP A 74 9.59 1.86 24.98
C ASP A 74 9.42 0.58 25.81
N GLU A 75 10.53 -0.09 26.15
CA GLU A 75 10.53 -1.33 26.93
C GLU A 75 9.95 -1.15 28.34
N GLN A 76 9.90 0.07 28.84
CA GLN A 76 9.35 0.42 30.15
C GLN A 76 7.90 0.93 30.05
N GLY A 77 7.28 0.86 28.87
CA GLY A 77 5.91 1.29 28.63
C GLY A 77 5.72 2.81 28.55
N ARG A 78 6.81 3.58 28.42
CA ARG A 78 6.74 5.04 28.29
C ARG A 78 6.62 5.43 26.83
N LYS A 79 5.88 6.50 26.56
CA LYS A 79 5.73 7.05 25.21
C LYS A 79 7.07 7.55 24.68
N LYS A 80 7.46 7.06 23.51
CA LYS A 80 8.68 7.48 22.81
C LYS A 80 8.60 8.94 22.36
N PRO A 81 9.74 9.58 22.05
CA PRO A 81 9.75 10.89 21.42
C PRO A 81 8.97 10.91 20.09
N ASN A 82 8.48 12.09 19.71
CA ASN A 82 7.67 12.26 18.51
C ASN A 82 8.47 11.99 17.23
N LYS A 83 8.34 10.75 16.75
CA LYS A 83 9.00 10.26 15.52
C LYS A 83 8.54 10.98 14.25
N TRP A 84 7.31 11.51 14.23
CA TRP A 84 6.72 12.11 13.02
C TRP A 84 7.37 13.44 12.63
N ARG A 85 8.10 14.07 13.55
CA ARG A 85 8.87 15.29 13.28
C ARG A 85 10.20 15.01 12.54
N ALA A 86 10.64 13.75 12.51
CA ALA A 86 11.89 13.36 11.87
C ALA A 86 11.77 13.22 10.34
N TRP A 87 10.56 13.23 9.79
CA TRP A 87 10.30 12.97 8.38
C TRP A 87 9.43 14.04 7.75
N SER A 88 9.71 14.33 6.48
CA SER A 88 8.90 15.22 5.65
C SER A 88 8.29 14.53 4.43
N SER A 89 8.75 13.32 4.12
CA SER A 89 8.29 12.49 3.02
C SER A 89 8.30 10.99 3.38
N PHE A 90 7.49 10.19 2.69
CA PHE A 90 7.47 8.74 2.83
C PHE A 90 8.76 8.08 2.32
N ASP A 91 9.48 8.75 1.41
CA ASP A 91 10.74 8.24 0.87
C ASP A 91 11.84 8.26 1.93
N GLU A 92 11.86 9.28 2.81
CA GLU A 92 12.76 9.35 3.97
C GLU A 92 12.51 8.22 4.98
N GLN A 93 11.27 7.75 5.09
CA GLN A 93 10.94 6.61 5.95
C GLN A 93 11.38 5.27 5.33
N GLY A 94 11.55 5.23 4.00
CA GLY A 94 11.99 4.04 3.25
C GLY A 94 11.02 2.85 3.24
N TYR A 95 9.89 2.96 3.95
CA TYR A 95 8.98 1.87 4.28
C TYR A 95 7.74 1.79 3.39
N ILE A 96 7.27 2.92 2.84
CA ILE A 96 6.04 2.94 2.03
C ILE A 96 6.37 2.61 0.56
N ASN A 97 5.57 1.71 0.00
CA ASN A 97 5.62 1.40 -1.42
C ASN A 97 4.68 2.34 -2.20
N LYS A 98 5.23 3.26 -3.00
CA LYS A 98 4.47 4.19 -3.85
C LYS A 98 4.04 3.57 -5.20
N LEU A 99 3.89 2.25 -5.24
CA LEU A 99 3.63 1.51 -6.47
C LEU A 99 2.21 1.80 -7.01
N ASP A 100 2.06 1.73 -8.32
CA ASP A 100 0.77 1.69 -9.00
C ASP A 100 0.62 0.38 -9.79
N LEU A 101 -0.62 0.02 -10.15
CA LEU A 101 -0.90 -1.29 -10.76
C LEU A 101 -0.17 -1.46 -12.09
N LYS A 102 -0.02 -0.38 -12.87
CA LYS A 102 0.69 -0.39 -14.15
C LYS A 102 2.16 -0.76 -13.94
N THR A 103 2.80 -0.10 -12.98
CA THR A 103 4.20 -0.32 -12.63
C THR A 103 4.39 -1.71 -12.03
N PHE A 104 3.50 -2.13 -11.12
CA PHE A 104 3.52 -3.48 -10.57
C PHE A 104 3.49 -4.55 -11.68
N ARG A 105 2.55 -4.44 -12.63
CA ARG A 105 2.42 -5.38 -13.75
C ARG A 105 3.68 -5.45 -14.59
N ALA A 106 4.30 -4.30 -14.87
CA ALA A 106 5.54 -4.23 -15.62
C ALA A 106 6.69 -4.95 -14.86
N LEU A 107 6.84 -4.66 -13.56
CA LEU A 107 7.88 -5.27 -12.74
C LEU A 107 7.69 -6.78 -12.56
N ALA A 108 6.45 -7.25 -12.36
CA ALA A 108 6.16 -8.67 -12.22
C ALA A 108 6.52 -9.44 -13.49
N ARG A 109 6.16 -8.90 -14.67
CA ARG A 109 6.54 -9.50 -15.97
C ARG A 109 8.04 -9.49 -16.19
N LEU A 110 8.71 -8.39 -15.86
CA LEU A 110 10.16 -8.29 -15.96
C LEU A 110 10.88 -9.31 -15.07
N ALA A 111 10.32 -9.63 -13.91
CA ALA A 111 10.82 -10.68 -13.03
C ALA A 111 10.50 -12.11 -13.53
N GLY A 112 9.74 -12.27 -14.61
CA GLY A 112 9.38 -13.58 -15.19
C GLY A 112 8.04 -14.15 -14.71
N PHE A 113 7.27 -13.42 -13.91
CA PHE A 113 5.95 -13.88 -13.46
C PHE A 113 4.85 -13.69 -14.52
N GLN A 114 3.91 -14.63 -14.51
CA GLN A 114 2.60 -14.45 -15.11
C GLN A 114 1.60 -14.02 -14.04
N ILE A 115 0.74 -13.05 -14.35
CA ILE A 115 -0.38 -12.67 -13.47
C ILE A 115 -1.57 -13.50 -13.90
N VAL A 116 -1.94 -14.50 -13.10
CA VAL A 116 -3.02 -15.45 -13.42
C VAL A 116 -4.36 -15.05 -12.80
N ARG A 117 -4.34 -14.22 -11.76
CA ARG A 117 -5.54 -13.64 -11.15
C ARG A 117 -5.24 -12.22 -10.69
N LEU A 118 -6.19 -11.33 -10.92
CA LEU A 118 -6.17 -9.95 -10.45
C LEU A 118 -7.59 -9.55 -10.06
N GLU A 119 -7.78 -9.29 -8.78
CA GLU A 119 -9.02 -8.77 -8.24
C GLU A 119 -8.80 -7.37 -7.70
N GLN A 120 -9.78 -6.51 -7.92
CA GLN A 120 -9.80 -5.15 -7.40
C GLN A 120 -10.95 -5.04 -6.42
N HIS A 121 -10.66 -4.56 -5.22
CA HIS A 121 -11.63 -4.43 -4.15
C HIS A 121 -11.79 -2.96 -3.81
N GLY A 122 -13.03 -2.48 -3.94
CA GLY A 122 -13.39 -1.09 -3.69
C GLY A 122 -13.78 -0.84 -2.24
N PHE A 123 -14.65 0.14 -2.01
CA PHE A 123 -15.16 0.43 -0.68
C PHE A 123 -16.24 -0.58 -0.26
N GLY A 124 -16.22 -0.97 1.02
CA GLY A 124 -17.34 -1.67 1.65
C GLY A 124 -18.57 -0.75 1.83
N GLY A 125 -19.72 -1.34 2.19
CA GLY A 125 -20.96 -0.59 2.46
C GLY A 125 -22.18 -1.13 1.71
N ALA A 126 -23.29 -0.38 1.73
CA ALA A 126 -24.56 -0.76 1.11
C ALA A 126 -24.43 -1.14 -0.38
N ALA A 127 -25.32 -2.01 -0.89
CA ALA A 127 -25.23 -2.57 -2.24
C ALA A 127 -25.10 -1.52 -3.37
N VAL A 128 -25.82 -0.40 -3.25
CA VAL A 128 -25.76 0.73 -4.20
C VAL A 128 -24.37 1.38 -4.22
N ARG A 129 -23.76 1.61 -3.05
CA ARG A 129 -22.41 2.16 -2.93
C ARG A 129 -21.35 1.21 -3.49
N ARG A 130 -21.56 -0.10 -3.34
CA ARG A 130 -20.70 -1.13 -3.96
C ARG A 130 -20.78 -1.11 -5.48
N GLY A 131 -21.98 -0.93 -6.05
CA GLY A 131 -22.19 -0.79 -7.50
C GLY A 131 -21.47 0.44 -8.07
N LEU A 132 -21.64 1.60 -7.43
CA LEU A 132 -20.96 2.83 -7.83
C LEU A 132 -19.44 2.73 -7.69
N SER A 133 -18.95 2.20 -6.56
CA SER A 133 -17.51 1.97 -6.35
C SER A 133 -16.93 1.05 -7.43
N ARG A 134 -17.65 -0.01 -7.82
CA ARG A 134 -17.22 -0.91 -8.90
C ARG A 134 -17.11 -0.17 -10.24
N ALA A 135 -18.12 0.63 -10.60
CA ALA A 135 -18.07 1.42 -11.82
C ALA A 135 -16.86 2.37 -11.83
N LEU A 136 -16.64 3.10 -10.73
CA LEU A 136 -15.53 4.05 -10.60
C LEU A 136 -14.15 3.38 -10.68
N MET A 137 -13.97 2.18 -10.10
CA MET A 137 -12.70 1.44 -10.16
C MET A 137 -12.29 1.04 -11.59
N HIS A 138 -13.26 0.89 -12.49
CA HIS A 138 -12.98 0.52 -13.89
C HIS A 138 -12.78 1.73 -14.81
N THR A 139 -12.92 2.95 -14.29
CA THR A 139 -12.69 4.17 -15.08
C THR A 139 -11.20 4.33 -15.38
N PRO A 140 -10.80 4.52 -16.65
CA PRO A 140 -9.41 4.77 -17.03
C PRO A 140 -8.81 5.95 -16.26
N PHE A 141 -7.52 5.86 -15.94
CA PHE A 141 -6.70 6.87 -15.25
C PHE A 141 -7.07 7.19 -13.79
N VAL A 142 -8.35 7.17 -13.43
CA VAL A 142 -8.84 7.53 -12.09
C VAL A 142 -9.29 6.34 -11.26
N GLY A 143 -9.50 5.17 -11.86
CA GLY A 143 -10.08 4.02 -11.16
C GLY A 143 -9.27 3.53 -9.96
N GLU A 144 -7.95 3.62 -10.02
CA GLU A 144 -7.06 3.19 -8.93
C GLU A 144 -7.25 4.02 -7.65
N TYR A 145 -7.75 5.26 -7.74
CA TYR A 145 -8.11 6.05 -6.56
C TYR A 145 -9.30 5.48 -5.79
N PHE A 146 -10.13 4.66 -6.44
CA PHE A 146 -11.29 4.02 -5.83
C PHE A 146 -11.03 2.56 -5.43
N VAL A 147 -9.81 2.07 -5.61
CA VAL A 147 -9.39 0.73 -5.18
C VAL A 147 -8.84 0.81 -3.77
N SER A 148 -9.46 0.08 -2.85
CA SER A 148 -8.95 -0.11 -1.49
C SER A 148 -7.73 -1.03 -1.50
N PHE A 149 -7.84 -2.19 -2.15
CA PHE A 149 -6.74 -3.14 -2.29
C PHE A 149 -6.89 -4.02 -3.53
N PHE A 150 -5.77 -4.57 -3.98
CA PHE A 150 -5.70 -5.61 -4.99
C PHE A 150 -5.40 -6.95 -4.33
N ARG A 151 -6.00 -8.00 -4.88
CA ARG A 151 -5.56 -9.38 -4.63
C ARG A 151 -5.03 -9.96 -5.93
N ILE A 152 -3.75 -10.32 -5.93
CA ILE A 152 -3.02 -10.71 -7.14
C ILE A 152 -2.39 -12.07 -6.93
N GLU A 153 -2.55 -12.94 -7.91
CA GLU A 153 -1.87 -14.21 -7.96
C GLU A 153 -0.82 -14.20 -9.08
N LEU A 154 0.43 -14.38 -8.68
CA LEU A 154 1.56 -14.53 -9.57
C LEU A 154 1.89 -16.02 -9.74
N PHE A 155 2.24 -16.42 -10.96
CA PHE A 155 2.63 -17.78 -11.31
C PHE A 155 4.01 -17.77 -11.95
N ARG A 156 4.91 -18.63 -11.43
CA ARG A 156 6.20 -18.92 -12.07
C ARG A 156 6.00 -20.09 -13.03
N SER A 157 6.15 -19.85 -14.33
CA SER A 157 6.04 -20.92 -15.32
C SER A 157 7.06 -22.04 -15.06
N SER A 158 6.64 -23.28 -15.31
CA SER A 158 7.50 -24.46 -15.22
C SER A 158 8.46 -24.57 -16.41
N SER A 159 8.15 -23.91 -17.52
CA SER A 159 9.03 -23.83 -18.67
C SER A 159 10.15 -22.82 -18.40
N LEU A 160 11.36 -23.34 -18.20
CA LEU A 160 12.54 -22.63 -18.69
C LEU A 160 12.30 -22.45 -20.18
N VAL A 161 12.19 -21.21 -20.64
CA VAL A 161 12.48 -20.94 -22.05
C VAL A 161 13.95 -21.38 -22.19
N GLY A 162 14.14 -22.48 -22.91
CA GLY A 162 15.46 -23.00 -23.25
C GLY A 162 16.24 -22.04 -24.12
#